data_AF-A0A9P5VJS1-F1
#
_entry.id   AF-A0A9P5VJS1-F1
#
_cell.length_a   1.000
_cell.length_b   1.000
_cell.length_c   1.000
_cell.angle_alpha   90.00
_cell.angle_beta   90.00
_cell.angle_gamma   90.00
#
_symmetry.space_group_name_H-M   'P 1'
#
loop_
_entity.id
_entity.type
_entity.pdbx_description
1 polymer ?
#
loop_
_entity_poly.entity_id
_entity_poly.type
_entity_poly.pdbx_seq_one_letter_code
_entity_poly.pdbx_strand_id
1 'polypeptide(L)'
;MVPQPDPTLQYYHLGDFELQSSEILPSAFTAYRTYGSTINPCVLYPTWFSGKVVAGNEWLISTPSHPYRRALDPAKYFIVIPALFGNSESTSPFNTSGPKGGAHLPKTTYYDNVCAQHPLLTVGLGITDQIAVVGWSMGAGQTTRT
;
A
#
# COMPACT_ATOMS: atom_id res chain seq x y z
N MET A 1 1.98 12.36 20.70
CA MET A 1 2.00 13.13 19.45
C MET A 1 1.51 12.23 18.34
N VAL A 2 0.40 12.56 17.67
CA VAL A 2 0.00 11.86 16.44
C VAL A 2 1.07 12.17 15.40
N PRO A 3 1.77 11.17 14.83
CA PRO A 3 2.76 11.42 13.79
C PRO A 3 2.07 12.16 12.65
N GLN A 4 2.62 13.30 12.26
CA GLN A 4 2.10 14.07 11.14
C GLN A 4 2.14 13.18 9.88
N PRO A 5 1.06 13.16 9.08
CA PRO A 5 1.04 12.39 7.85
C PRO A 5 2.17 12.87 6.94
N ASP A 6 2.92 11.93 6.38
CA ASP A 6 4.02 12.25 5.46
C ASP A 6 3.44 12.98 4.24
N PRO A 7 3.90 14.21 3.91
CA PRO A 7 3.34 15.02 2.84
C PRO A 7 3.54 14.40 1.45
N THR A 8 4.36 13.36 1.32
CA THR A 8 4.60 12.65 0.06
C THR A 8 3.65 11.48 -0.19
N LEU A 9 2.76 11.17 0.76
CA LEU A 9 1.76 10.12 0.63
C LEU A 9 0.56 10.57 -0.20
N GLN A 10 0.12 9.68 -1.07
CA GLN A 10 -1.12 9.78 -1.82
C GLN A 10 -2.16 8.82 -1.22
N TYR A 11 -3.44 9.10 -1.44
CA TYR A 11 -4.53 8.29 -0.90
C TYR A 11 -5.48 7.90 -2.01
N TYR A 12 -5.80 6.61 -2.08
CA TYR A 12 -6.81 6.07 -2.98
C TYR A 12 -8.03 5.64 -2.17
N HIS A 13 -9.18 6.24 -2.47
CA HIS A 13 -10.42 5.99 -1.76
C HIS A 13 -11.16 4.83 -2.41
N LEU A 14 -11.42 3.79 -1.62
CA LEU A 14 -12.15 2.59 -2.01
C LEU A 14 -13.65 2.71 -1.74
N GLY A 15 -14.04 3.69 -0.90
CA GLY A 15 -15.42 3.82 -0.44
C GLY A 15 -15.77 2.72 0.56
N ASP A 16 -17.00 2.23 0.53
CA ASP A 16 -17.42 1.15 1.40
C ASP A 16 -16.87 -0.18 0.86
N PHE A 17 -15.90 -0.74 1.58
CA PHE A 17 -15.15 -1.91 1.15
C PHE A 17 -15.61 -3.16 1.89
N GLU A 18 -16.04 -4.18 1.15
CA GLU A 18 -16.43 -5.46 1.72
C GLU A 18 -15.19 -6.31 2.02
N LEU A 19 -15.05 -6.72 3.28
CA LEU A 19 -13.99 -7.60 3.72
C LEU A 19 -14.34 -9.07 3.49
N GLN A 20 -13.34 -9.94 3.52
CA GLN A 20 -13.51 -11.38 3.48
C GLN A 20 -14.43 -11.92 4.59
N SER A 21 -14.54 -11.21 5.72
CA SER A 21 -15.48 -11.54 6.81
C SER A 21 -16.94 -11.16 6.51
N SER A 22 -17.23 -10.62 5.32
CA SER A 22 -18.50 -9.97 4.93
C SER A 22 -18.84 -8.72 5.75
N GLU A 23 -17.92 -8.23 6.57
CA GLU A 23 -18.06 -6.93 7.21
C GLU A 23 -17.69 -5.82 6.25
N ILE A 24 -18.43 -4.71 6.33
CA ILE A 24 -18.11 -3.50 5.56
C ILE A 24 -17.14 -2.62 6.35
N LEU A 25 -16.01 -2.29 5.73
CA LEU A 25 -15.10 -1.24 6.14
C LEU A 25 -15.55 0.08 5.48
N PRO A 26 -16.18 0.99 6.24
CA PRO A 26 -16.78 2.20 5.67
C PRO A 26 -15.70 3.21 5.28
N SER A 27 -15.89 3.89 4.14
CA SER A 27 -14.95 4.93 3.67
C SER A 27 -13.48 4.50 3.68
N ALA A 28 -13.23 3.25 3.30
CA ALA A 28 -11.90 2.67 3.23
C ALA A 28 -11.01 3.42 2.24
N PHE A 29 -9.72 3.50 2.56
CA PHE A 29 -8.71 4.12 1.72
C PHE A 29 -7.35 3.46 1.92
N THR A 30 -6.57 3.45 0.84
CA THR A 30 -5.19 2.95 0.83
C THR A 30 -4.26 4.13 0.62
N ALA A 31 -3.38 4.37 1.59
CA ALA A 31 -2.25 5.28 1.40
C ALA A 31 -1.19 4.57 0.55
N TYR A 32 -0.55 5.31 -0.34
CA TYR A 32 0.49 4.77 -1.19
C TYR A 32 1.48 5.84 -1.62
N ARG A 33 2.62 5.40 -2.14
CA ARG A 33 3.61 6.25 -2.81
C ARG A 33 4.14 5.58 -4.05
N THR A 34 4.45 6.39 -5.06
CA THR A 34 4.95 5.94 -6.35
C THR A 34 6.33 6.53 -6.63
N TYR A 35 7.18 5.76 -7.30
CA TYR A 35 8.50 6.19 -7.76
C TYR A 35 8.69 5.79 -9.23
N GLY A 36 9.37 6.63 -9.99
CA GLY A 36 9.62 6.40 -11.41
C GLY A 36 8.45 6.83 -12.29
N SER A 37 8.46 6.39 -13.55
CA SER A 37 7.47 6.76 -14.57
C SER A 37 6.53 5.60 -14.88
N THR A 38 5.24 5.86 -15.08
CA THR A 38 4.21 4.87 -15.41
C THR A 38 4.44 4.13 -16.73
N ILE A 39 5.36 4.61 -17.59
CA ILE A 39 5.77 3.92 -18.81
C ILE A 39 6.67 2.70 -18.54
N ASN A 40 7.27 2.63 -17.35
CA ASN A 40 8.15 1.54 -16.97
C ASN A 40 7.33 0.36 -16.42
N PRO A 41 7.88 -0.88 -16.45
CA PRO A 41 7.23 -2.03 -15.83
C PRO A 41 6.91 -1.78 -14.36
N CYS A 42 5.71 -2.17 -13.93
CA CYS A 42 5.22 -1.92 -12.59
C CYS A 42 5.79 -2.93 -11.60
N VAL A 43 6.33 -2.44 -10.49
CA VAL A 43 6.71 -3.25 -9.34
C VAL A 43 5.84 -2.87 -8.16
N LEU A 44 5.00 -3.79 -7.73
CA LEU A 44 4.23 -3.66 -6.50
C LEU A 44 5.11 -4.09 -5.32
N TYR A 45 5.37 -3.16 -4.41
CA TYR A 45 6.21 -3.39 -3.24
C TYR A 45 5.46 -3.00 -1.95
N PRO A 46 4.54 -3.86 -1.46
CA PRO A 46 3.70 -3.55 -0.31
C PRO A 46 4.51 -3.41 0.98
N THR A 47 4.04 -2.59 1.92
CA THR A 47 4.62 -2.52 3.27
C THR A 47 4.46 -3.85 4.02
N TRP A 48 5.45 -4.25 4.81
CA TRP A 48 5.33 -5.40 5.74
C TRP A 48 4.59 -5.02 7.04
N PHE A 49 4.32 -5.99 7.93
CA PHE A 49 3.73 -5.73 9.26
C PHE A 49 4.50 -4.65 10.02
N SER A 50 3.81 -3.62 10.49
CA SER A 50 4.37 -2.39 11.12
C SER A 50 5.27 -1.51 10.23
N GLY A 51 5.46 -1.86 8.96
CA GLY A 51 6.21 -1.04 8.00
C GLY A 51 5.42 0.20 7.60
N LYS A 52 6.10 1.34 7.60
CA LYS A 52 5.62 2.57 6.97
C LYS A 52 6.14 2.65 5.54
N VAL A 53 5.37 3.29 4.67
CA VAL A 53 5.70 3.46 3.25
C VAL A 53 7.11 4.04 3.06
N VAL A 54 7.48 5.05 3.86
CA VAL A 54 8.77 5.75 3.72
C VAL A 54 9.86 5.17 4.62
N ALA A 55 9.60 5.04 5.93
CA ALA A 55 10.62 4.59 6.88
C ALA A 55 10.96 3.08 6.78
N GLY A 56 10.09 2.26 6.18
CA GLY A 56 10.23 0.80 6.13
C GLY A 56 10.61 0.24 4.77
N ASN A 57 10.19 0.86 3.67
CA ASN A 57 10.33 0.27 2.33
C ASN A 57 11.39 0.97 1.46
N GLU A 58 11.76 2.24 1.68
CA GLU A 58 12.69 2.95 0.78
C GLU A 58 14.11 2.36 0.71
N TRP A 59 14.54 1.54 1.67
CA TRP A 59 15.91 0.98 1.69
C TRP A 59 16.26 0.11 0.47
N LEU A 60 15.25 -0.47 -0.19
CA LEU A 60 15.40 -1.30 -1.40
C LEU A 60 15.27 -0.46 -2.69
N ILE A 61 14.93 0.82 -2.58
CA ILE A 61 14.75 1.74 -3.69
C ILE A 61 15.98 2.65 -3.79
N SER A 62 16.45 2.86 -5.01
CA SER A 62 17.51 3.84 -5.28
C SER A 62 16.90 5.24 -5.19
N THR A 63 17.16 5.95 -4.08
CA THR A 63 16.71 7.33 -3.82
C THR A 63 17.90 8.24 -3.51
N PRO A 64 17.75 9.58 -3.51
CA PRO A 64 18.83 10.49 -3.07
C PRO A 64 19.30 10.22 -1.63
N SER A 65 18.42 9.72 -0.77
CA SER A 65 18.73 9.27 0.60
C SER A 65 19.46 7.92 0.66
N HIS A 66 19.44 7.13 -0.42
CA HIS A 66 20.09 5.83 -0.55
C HIS A 66 20.92 5.76 -1.85
N PRO A 67 22.13 6.36 -1.86
CA PRO A 67 22.89 6.64 -3.09
C PRO A 67 23.51 5.42 -3.77
N TYR A 68 23.53 4.25 -3.13
CA TYR A 68 24.03 3.01 -3.74
C TYR A 68 22.94 2.37 -4.59
N ARG A 69 23.28 1.80 -5.77
CA ARG A 69 22.32 1.05 -6.60
C ARG A 69 21.66 -0.06 -5.77
N ARG A 70 20.37 0.11 -5.49
CA ARG A 70 19.52 -0.91 -4.87
C ARG A 70 18.78 -1.70 -5.95
N ALA A 71 18.17 -2.81 -5.56
CA ALA A 71 17.50 -3.72 -6.49
C ALA A 71 16.36 -3.03 -7.27
N LEU A 72 15.66 -2.08 -6.63
CA LEU A 72 14.59 -1.30 -7.27
C LEU A 72 15.13 0.08 -7.67
N ASP A 73 15.27 0.29 -8.98
CA ASP A 73 15.73 1.54 -9.58
C ASP A 73 14.53 2.27 -10.23
N PRO A 74 14.11 3.45 -9.73
CA PRO A 74 13.02 4.23 -10.32
C PRO A 74 13.26 4.67 -11.78
N ALA A 75 14.52 4.67 -12.25
CA ALA A 75 14.82 4.92 -13.65
C ALA A 75 14.39 3.75 -14.56
N LYS A 76 14.23 2.55 -14.01
CA LYS A 76 13.91 1.32 -14.74
C LYS A 76 12.51 0.78 -14.47
N TYR A 77 11.96 1.06 -13.30
CA TYR A 77 10.69 0.50 -12.83
C TYR A 77 9.75 1.60 -12.36
N PHE A 78 8.45 1.35 -12.51
CA PHE A 78 7.42 2.10 -11.83
C PHE A 78 7.11 1.40 -10.51
N ILE A 79 7.57 1.95 -9.39
CA ILE A 79 7.49 1.28 -8.09
C ILE A 79 6.31 1.84 -7.31
N VAL A 80 5.38 0.98 -6.91
CA VAL A 80 4.20 1.34 -6.12
C VAL A 80 4.31 0.71 -4.74
N ILE A 81 4.34 1.53 -3.69
CA ILE A 81 4.33 1.09 -2.30
C ILE A 81 2.98 1.42 -1.68
N PRO A 82 2.04 0.46 -1.61
CA PRO A 82 0.82 0.62 -0.83
C PRO A 82 1.06 0.30 0.65
N ALA A 83 0.48 1.11 1.52
CA ALA A 83 0.36 0.86 2.96
C ALA A 83 -0.76 -0.15 3.24
N LEU A 84 -0.50 -1.11 4.12
CA LEU A 84 -1.52 -2.06 4.57
C LEU A 84 -2.60 -1.39 5.43
N PHE A 85 -3.83 -1.88 5.37
CA PHE A 85 -4.84 -1.58 6.38
C PHE A 85 -4.32 -1.90 7.78
N GLY A 86 -4.65 -1.02 8.72
CA GLY A 86 -4.17 -1.10 10.10
C GLY A 86 -2.76 -0.55 10.33
N ASN A 87 -2.00 -0.11 9.32
CA ASN A 87 -0.62 0.38 9.51
C ASN A 87 -0.50 1.85 9.98
N SER A 88 -1.61 2.52 10.30
CA SER A 88 -1.77 3.95 10.62
C SER A 88 -1.77 4.94 9.44
N GLU A 89 -1.25 4.56 8.27
CA GLU A 89 -1.23 5.39 7.06
C GLU A 89 -2.45 5.12 6.18
N SER A 90 -2.81 3.85 5.96
CA SER A 90 -4.11 3.46 5.38
C SER A 90 -5.19 3.37 6.45
N THR A 91 -6.44 3.03 6.08
CA THR A 91 -7.54 2.85 7.05
C THR A 91 -7.11 2.00 8.23
N SER A 92 -7.19 2.57 9.44
CA SER A 92 -6.68 2.02 10.67
C SER A 92 -7.53 2.46 11.86
N PRO A 93 -7.43 1.76 13.01
CA PRO A 93 -8.22 2.08 14.21
C PRO A 93 -8.09 3.55 14.65
N PHE A 94 -6.92 4.15 14.43
CA PHE A 94 -6.58 5.49 14.91
C PHE A 94 -6.95 6.62 13.94
N ASN A 95 -7.27 6.31 12.68
CA ASN A 95 -7.64 7.31 11.67
C ASN A 95 -9.06 7.09 11.08
N THR A 96 -9.79 6.07 11.58
CA THR A 96 -11.19 5.82 11.22
C THR A 96 -12.09 6.45 12.29
N SER A 97 -12.93 7.39 11.87
CA SER A 97 -13.94 8.03 12.73
C SER A 97 -15.29 7.29 12.67
N GLY A 98 -16.14 7.51 13.67
CA GLY A 98 -17.51 6.96 13.70
C GLY A 98 -17.65 5.60 14.42
N PRO A 99 -18.80 4.91 14.27
CA PRO A 99 -19.15 3.72 15.06
C PRO A 99 -18.23 2.53 14.88
N LYS A 100 -17.50 2.48 13.76
CA LYS A 100 -16.50 1.45 13.44
C LYS A 100 -15.05 1.95 13.61
N GLY A 101 -14.85 3.07 14.30
CA GLY A 101 -13.52 3.57 14.67
C GLY A 101 -12.92 2.84 15.87
N GLY A 102 -11.60 2.99 16.06
CA GLY A 102 -10.90 2.44 17.23
C GLY A 102 -11.00 0.91 17.34
N ALA A 103 -11.36 0.41 18.53
CA ALA A 103 -11.46 -1.02 18.81
C ALA A 103 -12.58 -1.74 18.03
N HIS A 104 -13.48 -0.99 17.39
CA HIS A 104 -14.61 -1.52 16.62
C HIS A 104 -14.31 -1.64 15.13
N LEU A 105 -13.08 -1.34 14.69
CA LEU A 105 -12.69 -1.54 13.31
C LEU A 105 -12.71 -3.03 12.98
N PRO A 106 -13.40 -3.44 11.91
CA PRO A 106 -13.37 -4.82 11.43
C PRO A 106 -11.93 -5.30 11.20
N LYS A 107 -11.68 -6.58 11.49
CA LYS A 107 -10.35 -7.17 11.32
C LYS A 107 -10.09 -7.42 9.83
N THR A 108 -9.06 -6.75 9.30
CA THR A 108 -8.62 -6.94 7.92
C THR A 108 -7.62 -8.08 7.80
N THR A 109 -7.67 -8.80 6.68
CA THR A 109 -6.75 -9.88 6.33
C THR A 109 -5.76 -9.46 5.23
N TYR A 110 -4.82 -10.33 4.89
CA TYR A 110 -3.97 -10.14 3.71
C TYR A 110 -4.76 -10.11 2.41
N TYR A 111 -5.80 -10.94 2.34
CA TYR A 111 -6.66 -11.03 1.18
C TYR A 111 -7.35 -9.69 0.93
N ASP A 112 -7.86 -9.06 1.98
CA ASP A 112 -8.50 -7.74 1.89
C ASP A 112 -7.54 -6.66 1.38
N ASN A 113 -6.27 -6.72 1.81
CA ASN A 113 -5.24 -5.80 1.33
C ASN A 113 -4.92 -6.01 -0.16
N VAL A 114 -4.81 -7.26 -0.62
CA VAL A 114 -4.61 -7.58 -2.06
C VAL A 114 -5.79 -7.07 -2.87
N CYS A 115 -7.01 -7.32 -2.40
CA CYS A 115 -8.23 -6.87 -3.05
C CYS A 115 -8.34 -5.34 -3.09
N ALA A 116 -7.85 -4.63 -2.07
CA ALA A 116 -7.78 -3.17 -2.04
C ALA A 116 -6.70 -2.59 -2.96
N GLN A 117 -5.58 -3.30 -3.14
CA GLN A 117 -4.49 -2.89 -4.03
C GLN A 117 -4.88 -3.00 -5.51
N HIS A 118 -5.72 -3.97 -5.88
CA HIS A 118 -6.13 -4.19 -7.27
C HIS A 118 -6.81 -2.96 -7.92
N PRO A 119 -7.86 -2.33 -7.35
CA PRO A 119 -8.46 -1.14 -7.91
C PRO A 119 -7.53 0.09 -7.85
N LEU A 120 -6.66 0.18 -6.84
CA LEU A 120 -5.61 1.21 -6.81
C LEU A 120 -4.71 1.12 -8.06
N LEU A 121 -4.25 -0.09 -8.41
CA LEU A 121 -3.36 -0.29 -9.55
C LEU A 121 -4.09 -0.10 -10.87
N THR A 122 -5.25 -0.72 -11.04
CA THR A 122 -5.97 -0.76 -12.31
C THR A 122 -6.73 0.54 -12.60
N VAL A 123 -7.55 1.00 -11.66
CA VAL A 123 -8.40 2.19 -11.84
C VAL A 123 -7.66 3.45 -11.42
N GLY A 124 -6.98 3.43 -10.28
CA GLY A 124 -6.28 4.60 -9.74
C GLY A 124 -5.03 4.98 -10.55
N LEU A 125 -4.20 4.00 -10.90
CA LEU A 125 -2.91 4.21 -11.58
C LEU A 125 -2.90 3.79 -13.04
N GLY A 126 -3.99 3.19 -13.56
CA GLY A 126 -4.10 2.78 -14.96
C GLY A 126 -3.20 1.61 -15.37
N ILE A 127 -2.70 0.84 -14.41
CA ILE A 127 -1.75 -0.26 -14.63
C ILE A 127 -2.54 -1.50 -15.00
N THR A 128 -2.34 -1.96 -16.23
CA THR A 128 -3.06 -3.09 -16.81
C THR A 128 -2.16 -4.28 -17.15
N ASP A 129 -0.85 -4.05 -17.31
CA ASP A 129 0.12 -5.07 -17.70
C ASP A 129 1.44 -5.00 -16.90
N GLN A 130 2.12 -6.15 -16.77
CA GLN A 130 3.47 -6.32 -16.21
C GLN A 130 3.63 -5.87 -14.75
N ILE A 131 2.98 -6.58 -13.83
CA ILE A 131 3.17 -6.37 -12.38
C ILE A 131 4.13 -7.45 -11.84
N ALA A 132 5.31 -7.02 -11.42
CA ALA A 132 6.15 -7.84 -10.56
C ALA A 132 5.83 -7.50 -9.09
N VAL A 133 5.37 -8.47 -8.30
CA VAL A 133 5.12 -8.27 -6.87
C VAL A 133 6.36 -8.68 -6.09
N VAL A 134 7.07 -7.71 -5.53
CA VAL A 134 8.25 -7.94 -4.68
C VAL A 134 7.85 -7.65 -3.25
N GLY A 135 7.90 -8.66 -2.39
CA GLY A 135 7.56 -8.50 -0.98
C GLY A 135 8.41 -9.42 -0.11
N TRP A 136 8.86 -8.92 1.04
CA TRP A 136 9.56 -9.74 2.02
C TRP A 136 8.56 -10.30 3.04
N SER A 137 8.63 -11.61 3.33
CA SER A 137 7.78 -12.28 4.32
C SER A 137 6.27 -12.15 4.04
N MET A 138 5.50 -11.35 4.78
CA MET A 138 4.07 -11.09 4.48
C MET A 138 3.80 -10.53 3.09
N GLY A 139 4.76 -9.81 2.49
CA GLY A 139 4.65 -9.35 1.11
C GLY A 139 4.68 -10.49 0.09
N ALA A 140 5.25 -11.65 0.42
CA ALA A 140 5.25 -12.84 -0.43
C ALA A 140 3.89 -13.56 -0.44
N GLY A 141 3.07 -13.39 0.60
CA GLY A 141 1.71 -13.92 0.65
C GLY A 141 0.74 -13.23 -0.32
N GLN A 142 1.10 -12.03 -0.81
CA GLN A 142 0.34 -11.27 -1.81
C GLN A 142 0.76 -11.63 -3.25
N THR A 143 1.92 -12.26 -3.41
CA THR A 143 2.50 -12.63 -4.72
C THR A 143 1.80 -13.82 -5.38
N THR A 144 1.01 -14.63 -4.66
CA THR A 144 0.47 -15.91 -5.18
C THR A 144 -0.87 -15.82 -5.91
N ARG A 145 -1.49 -14.65 -6.04
CA ARG A 145 -2.66 -14.44 -6.92
C ARG A 145 -2.68 -13.00 -7.47
N THR A 146 -1.80 -12.73 -8.42
CA THR A 146 -2.02 -11.70 -9.45
C THR A 146 -2.75 -12.29 -10.63
#